data_AF-A0A970FY33-F1
#
_entry.id   AF-A0A970FY33-F1
#
_cell.length_a   1.000
_cell.length_b   1.000
_cell.length_c   1.000
_cell.angle_alpha   90.00
_cell.angle_beta   90.00
_cell.angle_gamma   90.00
#
_symmetry.space_group_name_H-M   'P 1'
#
loop_
_entity.id
_entity.type
_entity.pdbx_description
1 polymer ?
#
loop_
_entity_poly.entity_id
_entity_poly.type
_entity_poly.pdbx_seq_one_letter_code
_entity_poly.pdbx_strand_id
1 'polypeptide(L)'
;MKKEHIAMIALVLIPLYLLTVVNIFRPVQAISVEENRTLRQKPAFSWQTLANGQFSRSYEEFFSDQFPFRQFFVKLNSSLVELMKKPFSGDISIVAGPDGDLELGEGERLEPDPEDKVVLPTQPQTPTQPATTPEPTLPAGTPTATVTQPAATATPSPSPTPSPVPSPLPTPTMPAGPVENISGVIIVGNQAMELFYYNEDRSQRYVDLINRLQAKMEKVQVYSLVAPTAIAYYAPEDYQNLADAQIRGISSIYSRMDSKIKTVDADSVLKTRVHEYLYFRTDHHWTARGAWCAYKAFA
;
A
#
# COMPACT_ATOMS: atom_id res chain seq x y z
N MET A 1 -38.43 -34.53 -2.17
CA MET A 1 -38.14 -33.27 -1.46
C MET A 1 -39.45 -32.53 -1.19
N LYS A 2 -39.66 -31.98 0.01
CA LYS A 2 -40.85 -31.16 0.29
C LYS A 2 -40.77 -29.89 -0.59
N LYS A 3 -41.91 -29.36 -1.05
CA LYS A 3 -41.98 -28.17 -1.94
C LYS A 3 -41.17 -26.97 -1.40
N GLU A 4 -41.09 -26.83 -0.08
CA GLU A 4 -40.29 -25.82 0.62
C GLU A 4 -38.78 -25.94 0.35
N HIS A 5 -38.23 -27.16 0.30
CA HIS A 5 -36.81 -27.36 0.01
C HIS A 5 -36.49 -27.02 -1.44
N ILE A 6 -37.41 -27.32 -2.36
CA ILE A 6 -37.27 -26.96 -3.77
C ILE A 6 -37.27 -25.43 -3.93
N ALA A 7 -38.16 -24.74 -3.20
CA ALA A 7 -38.21 -23.28 -3.19
C ALA A 7 -36.92 -22.65 -2.64
N MET A 8 -36.35 -23.19 -1.55
CA MET A 8 -35.08 -22.71 -0.99
C MET A 8 -33.89 -22.95 -1.93
N ILE A 9 -33.81 -24.13 -2.55
CA ILE A 9 -32.76 -24.45 -3.53
C ILE A 9 -32.89 -23.52 -4.75
N ALA A 10 -34.11 -23.30 -5.24
CA ALA A 10 -34.37 -22.40 -6.36
C ALA A 10 -33.98 -20.96 -6.04
N LEU A 11 -34.23 -20.47 -4.83
CA LEU A 11 -33.87 -19.13 -4.37
C LEU A 11 -32.37 -18.85 -4.48
N VAL A 12 -31.51 -19.86 -4.27
CA VAL A 12 -30.05 -19.71 -4.33
C VAL A 12 -29.50 -20.00 -5.72
N LEU A 13 -29.97 -21.08 -6.37
CA LEU A 13 -29.39 -21.53 -7.64
C LEU A 13 -29.83 -20.68 -8.84
N ILE A 14 -31.05 -20.13 -8.84
CA ILE A 14 -31.53 -19.31 -9.97
C ILE A 14 -30.70 -18.03 -10.11
N PRO A 15 -30.46 -17.22 -9.06
CA PRO A 15 -29.60 -16.04 -9.17
C PRO A 15 -28.15 -16.38 -9.58
N LEU A 16 -27.56 -17.46 -9.03
CA LEU A 16 -26.21 -17.90 -9.40
C LEU A 16 -26.12 -18.33 -10.87
N TYR A 17 -27.13 -19.05 -11.36
CA TYR A 17 -27.22 -19.42 -12.77
C TYR A 17 -27.35 -18.18 -13.66
N LEU A 18 -28.22 -17.23 -13.29
CA LEU A 18 -28.38 -15.97 -14.03
C LEU A 18 -27.09 -15.15 -14.05
N LEU A 19 -26.38 -15.02 -12.92
CA LEU A 19 -25.07 -14.38 -12.85
C LEU A 19 -24.05 -15.05 -13.78
N THR A 20 -24.06 -16.38 -13.85
CA THR A 20 -23.18 -17.15 -14.74
C THR A 20 -23.52 -16.89 -16.21
N VAL A 21 -24.81 -16.91 -16.57
CA VAL A 21 -25.28 -16.60 -17.93
C VAL A 21 -24.88 -15.17 -18.31
N VAL A 22 -25.14 -14.19 -17.44
CA VAL A 22 -24.73 -12.80 -17.66
C VAL A 22 -23.22 -12.70 -17.83
N ASN A 23 -22.43 -13.39 -17.01
CA ASN A 23 -20.97 -13.38 -17.11
C ASN A 23 -20.46 -13.94 -18.45
N ILE A 24 -21.13 -14.95 -19.02
CA ILE A 24 -20.75 -15.57 -20.30
C ILE A 24 -21.08 -14.66 -21.49
N PHE A 25 -22.25 -14.02 -21.48
CA PHE A 25 -22.73 -13.24 -22.63
C PHE A 25 -22.31 -11.77 -22.59
N ARG A 26 -21.83 -11.27 -21.45
CA ARG A 26 -21.32 -9.91 -21.34
C ARG A 26 -19.98 -9.79 -22.09
N PRO A 27 -19.78 -8.73 -22.89
CA PRO A 27 -18.49 -8.49 -23.51
C PRO A 27 -17.42 -8.25 -22.43
N VAL A 28 -16.24 -8.83 -22.65
CA VAL A 28 -15.06 -8.60 -21.81
C VAL A 28 -14.75 -7.10 -21.84
N GLN A 29 -14.63 -6.50 -20.67
CA GLN A 29 -14.31 -5.10 -20.53
C GLN A 29 -12.79 -4.94 -20.62
N ALA A 30 -12.34 -4.02 -21.47
CA ALA A 30 -10.91 -3.68 -21.58
C ALA A 30 -10.45 -2.77 -20.44
N ILE A 31 -11.35 -1.93 -19.94
CA ILE A 31 -11.08 -0.87 -18.98
C ILE A 31 -12.22 -0.85 -17.95
N SER A 32 -11.88 -0.72 -16.67
CA SER A 32 -12.85 -0.28 -15.65
C SER A 32 -12.71 1.22 -15.48
N VAL A 33 -13.79 1.96 -15.74
CA VAL A 33 -13.84 3.42 -15.55
C VAL A 33 -13.79 3.77 -14.06
N GLU A 34 -14.35 2.90 -13.22
CA GLU A 34 -14.43 3.04 -11.77
C GLU A 34 -13.09 2.77 -11.06
N GLU A 35 -12.29 1.82 -11.55
CA GLU A 35 -10.97 1.50 -10.98
C GLU A 35 -9.81 2.12 -11.75
N ASN A 36 -10.12 2.89 -12.80
CA ASN A 36 -9.19 3.58 -13.69
C ASN A 36 -7.96 2.74 -14.08
N ARG A 37 -8.21 1.46 -14.36
CA ARG A 37 -7.19 0.47 -14.74
C ARG A 37 -7.66 -0.40 -15.88
N THR A 38 -6.71 -0.89 -16.65
CA THR A 38 -6.96 -1.94 -17.65
C THR A 38 -7.30 -3.24 -16.93
N LEU A 39 -8.46 -3.80 -17.28
CA LEU A 39 -8.88 -5.06 -16.69
C LEU A 39 -8.14 -6.19 -17.36
N ARG A 40 -7.83 -7.24 -16.58
CA ARG A 40 -7.22 -8.45 -17.11
C ARG A 40 -8.07 -8.99 -18.24
N GLN A 41 -7.37 -9.37 -19.32
CA GLN A 41 -7.93 -9.98 -20.50
C GLN A 41 -7.83 -11.50 -20.41
N LYS A 42 -8.64 -12.20 -21.20
CA LYS A 42 -8.70 -13.65 -21.18
C LYS A 42 -7.30 -14.24 -21.42
N PRO A 43 -6.72 -15.00 -20.47
CA PRO A 43 -5.40 -15.56 -20.64
C PRO A 43 -5.41 -16.62 -21.75
N ALA A 44 -4.31 -16.70 -22.51
CA ALA A 44 -4.12 -17.76 -23.49
C ALA A 44 -3.92 -19.10 -22.76
N PHE A 45 -4.66 -20.12 -23.20
CA PHE A 45 -4.53 -21.45 -22.62
C PHE A 45 -3.23 -22.11 -23.10
N SER A 46 -2.45 -22.63 -22.15
CA SER A 46 -1.27 -23.47 -22.42
C SER A 46 -1.14 -24.55 -21.37
N TRP A 47 -0.83 -25.77 -21.79
CA TRP A 47 -0.60 -26.89 -20.88
C TRP A 47 0.61 -26.66 -19.96
N GLN A 48 1.61 -25.91 -20.41
CA GLN A 48 2.77 -25.54 -19.60
C GLN A 48 2.40 -24.54 -18.50
N THR A 49 1.57 -23.54 -18.83
CA THR A 49 1.12 -22.53 -17.85
C THR A 49 0.05 -23.07 -16.90
N LEU A 50 -0.69 -24.10 -17.31
CA LEU A 50 -1.59 -24.83 -16.42
C LEU A 50 -0.80 -25.64 -15.39
N ALA A 51 0.21 -26.41 -15.83
CA ALA A 51 1.01 -27.26 -14.95
C ALA A 51 1.83 -26.47 -13.91
N ASN A 52 2.28 -25.26 -14.25
CA ASN A 52 3.03 -24.39 -13.34
C ASN A 52 2.14 -23.41 -12.52
N GLY A 53 0.81 -23.48 -12.68
CA GLY A 53 -0.16 -22.66 -11.95
C GLY A 53 -0.31 -21.21 -12.42
N GLN A 54 0.47 -20.75 -13.41
CA GLN A 54 0.36 -19.39 -13.95
C GLN A 54 -1.00 -19.16 -14.63
N PHE A 55 -1.51 -20.15 -15.37
CA PHE A 55 -2.82 -20.05 -16.01
C PHE A 55 -3.93 -19.86 -14.98
N SER A 56 -3.91 -20.63 -13.88
CA SER A 56 -4.91 -20.52 -12.82
C SER A 56 -4.91 -19.14 -12.17
N ARG A 57 -3.73 -18.61 -11.82
CA ARG A 57 -3.60 -17.25 -11.25
C ARG A 57 -4.08 -16.18 -12.22
N SER A 58 -3.61 -16.21 -13.47
CA SER A 58 -4.05 -15.24 -14.48
C SER A 58 -5.54 -15.35 -14.80
N TYR A 59 -6.13 -16.55 -14.72
CA TYR A 59 -7.55 -16.76 -14.92
C TYR A 59 -8.38 -16.27 -13.74
N GLU A 60 -7.90 -16.44 -12.51
CA GLU A 60 -8.53 -15.91 -11.30
C GLU A 60 -8.52 -14.37 -11.29
N GLU A 61 -7.39 -13.74 -11.64
CA GLU A 61 -7.30 -12.29 -11.81
C GLU A 61 -8.25 -11.80 -12.92
N PHE A 62 -8.30 -12.49 -14.06
CA PHE A 62 -9.28 -12.22 -15.13
C PHE A 62 -10.72 -12.32 -14.64
N PHE A 63 -11.06 -13.40 -13.93
CA PHE A 63 -12.42 -13.62 -13.44
C PHE A 63 -12.83 -12.56 -12.41
N SER A 64 -11.94 -12.21 -11.48
CA SER A 64 -12.15 -11.15 -10.49
C SER A 64 -12.41 -9.79 -11.15
N ASP A 65 -11.68 -9.49 -12.22
CA ASP A 65 -11.81 -8.23 -12.96
C ASP A 65 -13.08 -8.16 -13.81
N GLN A 66 -13.54 -9.28 -14.37
CA GLN A 66 -14.69 -9.32 -15.28
C GLN A 66 -16.03 -9.65 -14.59
N PHE A 67 -16.01 -9.96 -13.28
CA PHE A 67 -17.19 -10.39 -12.54
C PHE A 67 -18.35 -9.40 -12.66
N PRO A 68 -19.56 -9.84 -13.06
CA PRO A 68 -20.68 -8.96 -13.30
C PRO A 68 -21.17 -8.32 -11.99
N PHE A 69 -21.53 -7.04 -12.07
CA PHE A 69 -22.02 -6.27 -10.92
C PHE A 69 -21.07 -6.25 -9.71
N ARG A 70 -19.76 -6.44 -9.92
CA ARG A 70 -18.73 -6.36 -8.87
C ARG A 70 -18.92 -5.18 -7.93
N GLN A 71 -19.15 -3.99 -8.48
CA GLN A 71 -19.37 -2.77 -7.68
C GLN A 71 -20.61 -2.84 -6.77
N PHE A 72 -21.68 -3.49 -7.20
CA PHE A 72 -22.85 -3.74 -6.36
C PHE A 72 -22.50 -4.65 -5.19
N PHE A 73 -21.79 -5.76 -5.44
CA PHE A 73 -21.39 -6.70 -4.39
C PHE A 73 -20.36 -6.11 -3.42
N VAL A 74 -19.40 -5.33 -3.92
CA VAL A 74 -18.43 -4.61 -3.09
C VAL A 74 -19.15 -3.62 -2.17
N LYS A 75 -20.07 -2.80 -2.70
CA LYS A 75 -20.88 -1.87 -1.89
C LYS A 75 -21.77 -2.59 -0.89
N LEU A 76 -22.44 -3.66 -1.31
CA LEU A 76 -23.27 -4.49 -0.43
C LEU A 76 -22.44 -5.10 0.70
N ASN A 77 -21.25 -5.63 0.41
CA ASN A 77 -20.34 -6.14 1.41
C ASN A 77 -19.89 -5.04 2.37
N SER A 78 -19.49 -3.87 1.88
CA SER A 78 -19.12 -2.74 2.73
C SER A 78 -20.27 -2.32 3.65
N SER A 79 -21.50 -2.21 3.14
CA SER A 79 -22.69 -1.89 3.95
C SER A 79 -23.05 -2.98 4.95
N LEU A 80 -22.89 -4.27 4.59
CA LEU A 80 -23.10 -5.38 5.52
C LEU A 80 -22.04 -5.42 6.61
N VAL A 81 -20.77 -5.19 6.26
CA VAL A 81 -19.67 -5.08 7.23
C VAL A 81 -19.90 -3.89 8.14
N GLU A 82 -20.35 -2.74 7.65
CA GLU A 82 -20.73 -1.59 8.46
C GLU A 82 -21.90 -1.89 9.40
N LEU A 83 -22.94 -2.55 8.87
CA LEU A 83 -24.10 -2.98 9.65
C LEU A 83 -23.75 -4.04 10.69
N MET A 84 -22.83 -4.97 10.39
CA MET A 84 -22.33 -6.01 11.30
C MET A 84 -21.27 -5.49 12.27
N LYS A 85 -20.56 -4.42 11.94
CA LYS A 85 -19.76 -3.65 12.90
C LYS A 85 -20.66 -2.93 13.90
N LYS A 86 -21.86 -2.49 13.49
CA LYS A 86 -22.82 -1.77 14.33
C LYS A 86 -23.22 -2.47 15.67
N PRO A 87 -23.40 -3.80 15.77
CA PRO A 87 -23.61 -4.50 17.05
C PRO A 87 -22.32 -4.79 17.84
N PHE A 88 -21.12 -4.66 17.24
CA PHE A 88 -19.82 -4.82 17.93
C PHE A 88 -19.10 -3.49 18.18
N SER A 89 -19.63 -2.39 17.67
CA SER A 89 -19.34 -1.03 18.12
C SER A 89 -20.27 -0.68 19.27
N GLY A 90 -20.05 -1.32 20.43
CA GLY A 90 -20.43 -0.69 21.69
C GLY A 90 -19.64 0.61 21.79
N ASP A 91 -20.33 1.73 21.89
CA ASP A 91 -19.84 3.10 22.04
C ASP A 91 -18.32 3.26 21.93
N ILE A 92 -17.80 3.18 20.70
CA ILE A 92 -16.60 3.94 20.34
C ILE A 92 -17.11 5.37 20.15
N SER A 93 -17.38 5.99 21.28
CA SER A 93 -17.38 7.43 21.44
C SER A 93 -15.95 7.88 21.17
N ILE A 94 -15.78 8.77 20.18
CA ILE A 94 -14.67 9.70 20.19
C ILE A 94 -14.84 10.45 21.51
N VAL A 95 -14.06 10.08 22.53
CA VAL A 95 -13.91 10.93 23.69
C VAL A 95 -13.23 12.18 23.16
N ALA A 96 -14.06 13.15 22.80
CA ALA A 96 -13.72 14.54 22.94
C ALA A 96 -13.09 14.67 24.33
N GLY A 97 -11.79 14.99 24.37
CA GLY A 97 -11.30 15.82 25.47
C GLY A 97 -12.24 17.03 25.57
N PRO A 98 -12.33 17.73 26.72
CA PRO A 98 -13.44 18.63 27.05
C PRO A 98 -13.94 19.59 25.95
N ASP A 99 -13.11 19.84 24.94
CA ASP A 99 -13.36 20.70 23.78
C ASP A 99 -13.20 20.02 22.38
N GLY A 100 -12.89 18.72 22.24
CA GLY A 100 -13.29 17.93 21.06
C GLY A 100 -12.37 16.90 20.37
N ASP A 101 -11.04 17.04 20.36
CA ASP A 101 -10.08 16.21 19.57
C ASP A 101 -9.27 15.27 20.52
N LEU A 102 -8.92 13.98 20.28
CA LEU A 102 -8.27 13.13 19.24
C LEU A 102 -6.87 12.66 19.70
N GLU A 103 -6.60 11.33 19.69
CA GLU A 103 -5.27 10.74 19.91
C GLU A 103 -5.01 9.52 18.99
N LEU A 104 -3.77 9.42 18.50
CA LEU A 104 -3.33 8.89 17.19
C LEU A 104 -2.57 7.55 17.25
N GLY A 105 -2.67 6.71 16.21
CA GLY A 105 -1.51 5.95 15.69
C GLY A 105 -1.63 4.42 15.47
N GLU A 106 -2.11 3.99 14.30
CA GLU A 106 -1.56 2.86 13.52
C GLU A 106 -1.54 3.30 12.04
N GLY A 107 -0.45 3.03 11.31
CA GLY A 107 -0.12 3.65 10.02
C GLY A 107 -1.21 3.65 8.94
N GLU A 108 -1.12 4.61 8.03
CA GLU A 108 -2.15 4.97 7.06
C GLU A 108 -2.58 3.80 6.15
N ARG A 109 -3.80 3.30 6.36
CA ARG A 109 -4.58 2.69 5.27
C ARG A 109 -5.45 3.79 4.67
N LEU A 110 -5.03 4.36 3.55
CA LEU A 110 -5.79 5.40 2.84
C LEU A 110 -7.02 4.79 2.13
N GLU A 111 -8.18 4.78 2.80
CA GLU A 111 -9.48 4.35 2.28
C GLU A 111 -9.89 5.09 0.99
N PRO A 112 -10.12 4.42 -0.18
CA PRO A 112 -10.42 5.00 -1.51
C PRO A 112 -11.41 6.17 -1.47
N ASP A 113 -11.01 7.34 -1.99
CA ASP A 113 -11.92 8.48 -2.14
C ASP A 113 -12.58 8.45 -3.52
N PRO A 114 -13.93 8.45 -3.60
CA PRO A 114 -14.68 8.21 -4.83
C PRO A 114 -14.53 9.25 -5.96
N GLU A 115 -13.82 10.36 -5.76
CA GLU A 115 -13.74 11.44 -6.76
C GLU A 115 -12.44 11.41 -7.60
N ASP A 116 -11.58 10.40 -7.36
CA ASP A 116 -10.25 10.35 -7.92
C ASP A 116 -10.14 9.67 -9.29
N LYS A 117 -9.91 10.44 -10.35
CA LYS A 117 -9.77 9.93 -11.72
C LYS A 117 -8.32 10.03 -12.19
N VAL A 118 -7.58 8.93 -12.03
CA VAL A 118 -6.19 8.78 -12.52
C VAL A 118 -5.99 8.89 -14.05
N VAL A 119 -6.34 8.00 -14.98
CA VAL A 119 -5.99 8.05 -16.43
C VAL A 119 -4.49 7.84 -16.69
N LEU A 120 -4.16 6.68 -17.27
CA LEU A 120 -2.81 6.34 -17.71
C LEU A 120 -2.80 5.95 -19.21
N PRO A 121 -1.78 6.37 -19.98
CA PRO A 121 -1.65 6.06 -21.40
C PRO A 121 -1.05 4.66 -21.65
N THR A 122 -1.47 4.04 -22.75
CA THR A 122 -1.14 2.68 -23.20
C THR A 122 0.07 2.67 -24.13
N GLN A 123 0.94 1.64 -24.07
CA GLN A 123 1.43 0.86 -25.24
C GLN A 123 2.26 -0.41 -24.85
N PRO A 124 2.52 -1.36 -25.77
CA PRO A 124 2.43 -2.81 -25.50
C PRO A 124 3.77 -3.57 -25.62
N GLN A 125 3.89 -4.77 -25.01
CA GLN A 125 4.51 -5.94 -25.67
C GLN A 125 4.44 -7.30 -24.93
N THR A 126 4.60 -8.33 -25.78
CA THR A 126 4.53 -9.80 -25.65
C THR A 126 5.81 -10.40 -25.02
N PRO A 127 5.79 -11.67 -24.51
CA PRO A 127 6.62 -12.14 -23.40
C PRO A 127 7.72 -13.15 -23.78
N THR A 128 8.71 -13.39 -22.89
CA THR A 128 9.38 -14.71 -22.77
C THR A 128 9.92 -14.95 -21.34
N GLN A 129 9.93 -16.22 -20.94
CA GLN A 129 9.95 -16.86 -19.62
C GLN A 129 11.36 -17.47 -19.30
N PRO A 130 11.58 -18.37 -18.32
CA PRO A 130 12.04 -18.12 -16.94
C PRO A 130 13.41 -18.77 -16.55
N ALA A 131 13.89 -18.42 -15.35
CA ALA A 131 15.09 -18.92 -14.67
C ALA A 131 14.84 -20.16 -13.78
N THR A 132 15.92 -20.90 -13.44
CA THR A 132 15.95 -21.97 -12.41
C THR A 132 17.17 -21.80 -11.50
N THR A 133 16.99 -21.95 -10.18
CA THR A 133 18.04 -22.21 -9.17
C THR A 133 17.42 -22.96 -7.97
N PRO A 134 18.09 -23.98 -7.38
CA PRO A 134 17.62 -24.67 -6.17
C PRO A 134 18.31 -24.19 -4.86
N GLU A 135 17.61 -24.44 -3.75
CA GLU A 135 17.86 -24.06 -2.35
C GLU A 135 18.73 -25.10 -1.57
N PRO A 136 19.54 -24.71 -0.56
CA PRO A 136 20.17 -25.66 0.36
C PRO A 136 19.69 -25.57 1.83
N THR A 137 19.57 -26.75 2.45
CA THR A 137 19.13 -27.05 3.83
C THR A 137 20.29 -27.03 4.86
N LEU A 138 19.99 -26.72 6.13
CA LEU A 138 20.89 -26.82 7.31
C LEU A 138 20.45 -27.93 8.28
N PRO A 139 21.37 -28.67 8.94
CA PRO A 139 21.03 -29.67 9.96
C PRO A 139 21.19 -29.18 11.40
N ALA A 140 20.44 -29.85 12.29
CA ALA A 140 20.31 -29.61 13.73
C ALA A 140 21.33 -30.37 14.59
N GLY A 141 21.55 -29.88 15.82
CA GLY A 141 22.22 -30.61 16.89
C GLY A 141 22.05 -29.95 18.27
N THR A 142 21.53 -30.71 19.23
CA THR A 142 21.62 -30.50 20.69
C THR A 142 22.15 -31.81 21.30
N PRO A 143 22.76 -31.84 22.50
CA PRO A 143 21.96 -32.05 23.70
C PRO A 143 22.44 -31.35 24.98
N THR A 144 21.48 -31.27 25.91
CA THR A 144 21.45 -30.71 27.27
C THR A 144 22.30 -31.47 28.29
N ALA A 145 22.82 -30.77 29.31
CA ALA A 145 23.08 -31.32 30.64
C ALA A 145 22.79 -30.26 31.75
N THR A 146 22.12 -30.70 32.81
CA THR A 146 21.62 -29.92 33.96
C THR A 146 22.54 -30.09 35.18
N VAL A 147 22.88 -29.01 35.90
CA VAL A 147 23.33 -29.07 37.32
C VAL A 147 22.82 -27.84 38.09
N THR A 148 22.39 -28.08 39.34
CA THR A 148 21.71 -27.18 40.29
C THR A 148 22.66 -26.31 41.14
N GLN A 149 22.13 -25.18 41.59
CA GLN A 149 22.66 -24.01 42.35
C GLN A 149 23.38 -24.29 43.70
N PRO A 150 24.22 -23.34 44.20
CA PRO A 150 23.77 -22.49 45.31
C PRO A 150 24.23 -21.01 45.25
N ALA A 151 23.67 -20.18 46.14
CA ALA A 151 23.56 -18.72 46.07
C ALA A 151 24.75 -17.88 46.61
N ALA A 152 24.75 -16.62 46.12
CA ALA A 152 25.26 -15.35 46.68
C ALA A 152 26.76 -15.01 46.60
N THR A 153 27.11 -14.02 45.77
CA THR A 153 27.96 -12.86 46.11
C THR A 153 27.72 -11.74 45.07
N ALA A 154 27.45 -10.51 45.50
CA ALA A 154 27.28 -9.35 44.63
C ALA A 154 28.61 -9.01 43.93
N THR A 155 28.62 -9.00 42.60
CA THR A 155 29.78 -8.64 41.75
C THR A 155 29.42 -7.37 40.97
N PRO A 156 30.33 -6.38 40.83
CA PRO A 156 30.03 -5.10 40.20
C PRO A 156 29.60 -5.26 38.73
N SER A 157 28.65 -4.42 38.32
CA SER A 157 28.09 -4.36 36.97
C SER A 157 29.19 -4.20 35.91
N PRO A 158 29.28 -5.04 34.87
CA PRO A 158 30.21 -4.82 33.77
C PRO A 158 29.77 -3.60 32.95
N SER A 159 30.73 -2.74 32.62
CA SER A 159 30.57 -1.63 31.69
C SER A 159 30.04 -2.14 30.34
N PRO A 160 29.12 -1.41 29.66
CA PRO A 160 28.53 -1.90 28.41
C PRO A 160 29.60 -2.10 27.35
N THR A 161 29.68 -3.32 26.82
CA THR A 161 30.47 -3.65 25.63
C THR A 161 30.00 -2.76 24.47
N PRO A 162 30.91 -2.08 23.74
CA PRO A 162 30.51 -1.31 22.57
C PRO A 162 29.88 -2.26 21.54
N SER A 163 28.64 -1.95 21.14
CA SER A 163 27.96 -2.64 20.05
C SER A 163 28.85 -2.64 18.80
N PRO A 164 28.89 -3.75 18.03
CA PRO A 164 29.67 -3.79 16.80
C PRO A 164 29.19 -2.66 15.88
N VAL A 165 30.15 -1.89 15.36
CA VAL A 165 29.90 -0.87 14.33
C VAL A 165 29.20 -1.57 13.16
N PRO A 166 27.98 -1.17 12.77
CA PRO A 166 27.31 -1.79 11.64
C PRO A 166 28.19 -1.64 10.40
N SER A 167 28.40 -2.75 9.68
CA SER A 167 29.10 -2.74 8.40
C SER A 167 28.52 -1.64 7.50
N PRO A 168 29.37 -0.93 6.72
CA PRO A 168 28.89 0.13 5.83
C PRO A 168 27.83 -0.47 4.92
N LEU A 169 26.63 0.09 5.01
CA LEU A 169 25.52 -0.33 4.19
C LEU A 169 25.90 -0.13 2.72
N PRO A 170 25.70 -1.13 1.84
CA PRO A 170 26.03 -0.98 0.43
C PRO A 170 25.36 0.27 -0.13
N THR A 171 26.13 1.09 -0.84
CA THR A 171 25.62 2.29 -1.52
C THR A 171 24.42 1.87 -2.37
N PRO A 172 23.20 2.38 -2.08
CA PRO A 172 22.04 2.01 -2.84
C PRO A 172 22.21 2.53 -4.26
N THR A 173 22.27 1.57 -5.18
CA THR A 173 22.13 1.82 -6.61
C THR A 173 20.64 1.88 -6.91
N MET A 174 20.24 2.73 -7.85
CA MET A 174 18.86 2.75 -8.36
C MET A 174 18.42 1.31 -8.68
N PRO A 175 17.21 0.90 -8.27
CA PRO A 175 16.78 -0.47 -8.48
C PRO A 175 16.71 -0.73 -9.99
N ALA A 176 17.35 -1.82 -10.42
CA ALA A 176 17.42 -2.23 -11.81
C ALA A 176 16.97 -3.68 -11.95
N GLY A 177 16.24 -3.98 -13.02
CA GLY A 177 15.72 -5.32 -13.29
C GLY A 177 14.28 -5.29 -13.81
N PRO A 178 13.70 -6.47 -14.06
CA PRO A 178 12.30 -6.57 -14.44
C PRO A 178 11.40 -6.03 -13.33
N VAL A 179 10.29 -5.40 -13.72
CA VAL A 179 9.27 -4.91 -12.80
C VAL A 179 8.23 -6.00 -12.58
N GLU A 180 8.06 -6.43 -11.32
CA GLU A 180 6.93 -7.26 -10.91
C GLU A 180 5.89 -6.37 -10.21
N ASN A 181 4.62 -6.46 -10.61
CA ASN A 181 3.54 -5.72 -9.96
C ASN A 181 2.65 -6.70 -9.19
N ILE A 182 2.56 -6.50 -7.88
CA ILE A 182 1.70 -7.25 -6.98
C ILE A 182 0.75 -6.28 -6.31
N SER A 183 -0.50 -6.26 -6.75
CA SER A 183 -1.60 -5.55 -6.08
C SER A 183 -1.32 -4.07 -5.77
N GLY A 184 -0.68 -3.33 -6.69
CA GLY A 184 -0.39 -1.91 -6.50
C GLY A 184 0.96 -1.61 -5.84
N VAL A 185 1.77 -2.64 -5.59
CA VAL A 185 3.18 -2.51 -5.21
C VAL A 185 4.03 -3.04 -6.37
N ILE A 186 5.00 -2.25 -6.81
CA ILE A 186 6.01 -2.71 -7.78
C ILE A 186 7.27 -3.17 -7.07
N ILE A 187 7.86 -4.26 -7.55
CA ILE A 187 9.10 -4.83 -7.06
C ILE A 187 10.11 -4.77 -8.20
N VAL A 188 11.22 -4.09 -7.97
CA VAL A 188 12.35 -3.99 -8.91
C VAL A 188 13.61 -4.48 -8.19
N GLY A 189 14.13 -5.63 -8.62
CA GLY A 189 15.22 -6.30 -7.92
C GLY A 189 14.82 -6.69 -6.50
N ASN A 190 15.40 -6.03 -5.50
CA ASN A 190 15.10 -6.25 -4.08
C ASN A 190 14.36 -5.08 -3.41
N GLN A 191 13.74 -4.19 -4.18
CA GLN A 191 13.06 -3.00 -3.68
C GLN A 191 11.59 -3.00 -4.09
N ALA A 192 10.71 -2.99 -3.10
CA ALA A 192 9.26 -2.82 -3.22
C ALA A 192 8.90 -1.34 -3.05
N MET A 193 8.01 -0.84 -3.92
CA MET A 193 7.54 0.53 -3.93
C MET A 193 6.03 0.55 -4.17
N GLU A 194 5.29 1.24 -3.31
CA GLU A 194 3.86 1.46 -3.51
C GLU A 194 3.63 2.41 -4.69
N LEU A 195 2.67 2.07 -5.54
CA LEU A 195 2.26 2.93 -6.63
C LEU A 195 1.53 4.15 -6.08
N PHE A 196 1.96 5.33 -6.51
CA PHE A 196 1.32 6.58 -6.13
C PHE A 196 0.23 6.96 -7.12
N TYR A 197 -0.91 7.40 -6.59
CA TYR A 197 -2.01 7.98 -7.35
C TYR A 197 -2.41 9.30 -6.68
N TYR A 198 -2.35 10.38 -7.45
CA TYR A 198 -2.73 11.69 -6.95
C TYR A 198 -4.25 11.80 -6.90
N ASN A 199 -4.73 12.27 -5.74
CA ASN A 199 -6.15 12.43 -5.45
C ASN A 199 -6.51 13.87 -5.17
N GLU A 200 -7.23 14.52 -6.08
CA GLU A 200 -7.59 15.93 -5.91
C GLU A 200 -8.50 16.14 -4.71
N ASP A 201 -9.52 15.31 -4.54
CA ASP A 201 -10.54 15.53 -3.50
C ASP A 201 -10.01 15.17 -2.09
N ARG A 202 -9.20 14.13 -1.95
CA ARG A 202 -8.46 13.88 -0.69
C ARG A 202 -7.48 14.99 -0.40
N SER A 203 -6.76 15.47 -1.41
CA SER A 203 -5.83 16.58 -1.27
C SER A 203 -6.56 17.84 -0.82
N GLN A 204 -7.73 18.13 -1.39
CA GLN A 204 -8.56 19.26 -1.00
C GLN A 204 -9.08 19.09 0.43
N ARG A 205 -9.53 17.89 0.82
CA ARG A 205 -9.94 17.63 2.21
C ARG A 205 -8.81 17.85 3.21
N TYR A 206 -7.58 17.46 2.86
CA TYR A 206 -6.40 17.74 3.69
C TYR A 206 -6.11 19.25 3.78
N VAL A 207 -6.17 19.97 2.66
CA VAL A 207 -6.01 21.44 2.62
C VAL A 207 -7.08 22.14 3.47
N ASP A 208 -8.35 21.73 3.35
CA ASP A 208 -9.45 22.30 4.13
C ASP A 208 -9.30 22.03 5.63
N LEU A 209 -8.80 20.85 5.99
CA LEU A 209 -8.49 20.51 7.37
C LEU A 209 -7.39 21.41 7.94
N ILE A 210 -6.24 21.52 7.25
CA ILE A 210 -5.10 22.28 7.77
C ILE A 210 -5.38 23.79 7.80
N ASN A 211 -6.12 24.31 6.83
CA ASN A 211 -6.55 25.72 6.81
C ASN A 211 -7.49 26.02 7.98
N ARG A 212 -8.45 25.12 8.27
CA ARG A 212 -9.31 25.24 9.46
C ARG A 212 -8.53 25.17 10.77
N LEU A 213 -7.52 24.31 10.84
CA LEU A 213 -6.61 24.24 12.00
C LEU A 213 -5.85 25.56 12.18
N GLN A 214 -5.24 26.09 11.13
CA GLN A 214 -4.52 27.37 11.16
C GLN A 214 -5.43 28.53 11.59
N ALA A 215 -6.68 28.56 11.14
CA ALA A 215 -7.65 29.57 11.55
C ALA A 215 -7.99 29.51 13.05
N LYS A 216 -7.99 28.30 13.65
CA LYS A 216 -8.22 28.12 15.09
C LYS A 216 -6.96 28.37 15.95
N MET A 217 -5.78 28.23 15.37
CA MET A 217 -4.49 28.28 16.05
C MET A 217 -3.73 29.60 15.77
N GLU A 218 -4.38 30.76 15.94
CA GLU A 218 -3.80 32.07 15.53
C GLU A 218 -2.47 32.43 16.24
N LYS A 219 -2.23 31.88 17.43
CA LYS A 219 -1.03 32.17 18.25
C LYS A 219 0.09 31.15 18.06
N VAL A 220 -0.11 30.11 17.27
CA VAL A 220 0.85 29.01 17.07
C VAL A 220 1.19 28.93 15.58
N GLN A 221 2.46 28.75 15.28
CA GLN A 221 2.91 28.50 13.91
C GLN A 221 2.55 27.06 13.52
N VAL A 222 1.66 26.90 12.54
CA VAL A 222 1.38 25.58 11.95
C VAL A 222 2.41 25.29 10.87
N TYR A 223 2.93 24.06 10.86
CA TYR A 223 3.79 23.53 9.81
C TYR A 223 3.10 22.33 9.15
N SER A 224 3.30 22.16 7.85
CA SER A 224 2.84 20.99 7.11
C SER A 224 4.00 20.37 6.31
N LEU A 225 4.22 19.08 6.51
CA LEU A 225 5.14 18.26 5.75
C LEU A 225 4.37 17.07 5.18
N VAL A 226 4.10 17.10 3.88
CA VAL A 226 3.59 15.93 3.16
C VAL A 226 4.79 15.12 2.68
N ALA A 227 4.97 13.93 3.23
CA ALA A 227 6.16 13.11 3.01
C ALA A 227 6.11 12.43 1.63
N PRO A 228 7.13 12.62 0.76
CA PRO A 228 7.28 11.80 -0.44
C PRO A 228 7.54 10.33 -0.06
N THR A 229 7.16 9.40 -0.93
CA THR A 229 7.41 7.97 -0.75
C THR A 229 8.54 7.48 -1.66
N ALA A 230 8.99 6.23 -1.49
CA ALA A 230 10.10 5.69 -2.28
C ALA A 230 9.90 5.79 -3.81
N ILE A 231 8.65 5.69 -4.29
CA ILE A 231 8.35 5.76 -5.73
C ILE A 231 8.72 7.12 -6.35
N ALA A 232 8.69 8.23 -5.57
CA ALA A 232 9.08 9.55 -6.07
C ALA A 232 10.55 9.63 -6.53
N TYR A 233 11.41 8.72 -6.04
CA TYR A 233 12.85 8.80 -6.25
C TYR A 233 13.43 7.59 -6.97
N TYR A 234 12.80 6.43 -6.82
CA TYR A 234 13.35 5.15 -7.26
C TYR A 234 12.51 4.46 -8.32
N ALA A 235 11.46 5.12 -8.85
CA ALA A 235 10.62 4.56 -9.90
C ALA A 235 11.45 4.16 -11.14
N PRO A 236 11.21 2.97 -11.73
CA PRO A 236 11.73 2.63 -13.04
C PRO A 236 11.13 3.56 -14.12
N GLU A 237 11.76 3.61 -15.29
CA GLU A 237 11.44 4.56 -16.37
C GLU A 237 9.95 4.57 -16.75
N ASP A 238 9.34 3.39 -16.89
CA ASP A 238 7.92 3.22 -17.23
C ASP A 238 6.94 3.78 -16.16
N TYR A 239 7.43 4.10 -14.97
CA TYR A 239 6.65 4.57 -13.80
C TYR A 239 7.05 5.99 -13.35
N GLN A 240 7.94 6.66 -14.08
CA GLN A 240 8.39 8.02 -13.76
C GLN A 240 7.24 9.04 -13.76
N ASN A 241 6.22 8.81 -14.57
CA ASN A 241 5.01 9.64 -14.57
C ASN A 241 4.30 9.67 -13.19
N LEU A 242 4.32 8.57 -12.45
CA LEU A 242 3.74 8.49 -11.10
C LEU A 242 4.64 9.18 -10.07
N ALA A 243 5.96 9.03 -10.21
CA ALA A 243 6.94 9.73 -9.38
C ALA A 243 6.78 11.25 -9.51
N ASP A 244 6.75 11.75 -10.74
CA ASP A 244 6.53 13.17 -11.01
C ASP A 244 5.15 13.65 -10.53
N ALA A 245 4.12 12.80 -10.65
CA ALA A 245 2.78 13.11 -10.16
C ALA A 245 2.76 13.30 -8.63
N GLN A 246 3.58 12.55 -7.88
CA GLN A 246 3.69 12.72 -6.43
C GLN A 246 4.28 14.08 -6.06
N ILE A 247 5.40 14.46 -6.65
CA ILE A 247 6.05 15.74 -6.35
C ILE A 247 5.19 16.93 -6.80
N ARG A 248 4.55 16.84 -7.96
CA ARG A 248 3.57 17.84 -8.41
C ARG A 248 2.35 17.91 -7.50
N GLY A 249 1.85 16.76 -7.03
CA GLY A 249 0.73 16.68 -6.11
C GLY A 249 1.01 17.37 -4.77
N ILE A 250 2.18 17.12 -4.18
CA ILE A 250 2.64 17.81 -2.96
C ILE A 250 2.73 19.32 -3.19
N SER A 251 3.33 19.74 -4.31
CA SER A 251 3.42 21.16 -4.67
C SER A 251 2.03 21.81 -4.82
N SER A 252 1.09 21.08 -5.44
CA SER A 252 -0.30 21.53 -5.61
C SER A 252 -1.01 21.72 -4.26
N ILE A 253 -0.87 20.74 -3.34
CA ILE A 253 -1.37 20.83 -1.97
C ILE A 253 -0.84 22.09 -1.27
N TYR A 254 0.48 22.30 -1.30
CA TYR A 254 1.13 23.45 -0.66
C TYR A 254 0.66 24.79 -1.24
N SER A 255 0.41 24.86 -2.56
CA SER A 255 -0.04 26.09 -3.21
C SER A 255 -1.43 26.58 -2.77
N ARG A 256 -2.27 25.68 -2.23
CA ARG A 256 -3.64 25.95 -1.78
C ARG A 256 -3.77 26.14 -0.26
N MET A 257 -2.68 25.98 0.48
CA MET A 257 -2.67 26.24 1.91
C MET A 257 -2.67 27.75 2.20
N ASP A 258 -3.23 28.11 3.35
CA ASP A 258 -3.14 29.48 3.86
C ASP A 258 -1.67 29.90 3.99
N SER A 259 -1.35 31.12 3.53
CA SER A 259 0.01 31.69 3.57
C SER A 259 0.67 31.73 4.95
N LYS A 260 -0.10 31.63 6.04
CA LYS A 260 0.41 31.54 7.41
C LYS A 260 0.95 30.16 7.75
N ILE A 261 0.55 29.12 7.03
CA ILE A 261 1.06 27.75 7.20
C ILE A 261 2.45 27.68 6.57
N LYS A 262 3.42 27.21 7.35
CA LYS A 262 4.78 26.97 6.83
C LYS A 262 4.86 25.57 6.26
N THR A 263 4.91 25.48 4.94
CA THR A 263 5.11 24.21 4.24
C THR A 263 6.58 23.80 4.29
N VAL A 264 6.83 22.49 4.39
CA VAL A 264 8.18 21.92 4.46
C VAL A 264 8.47 21.15 3.18
N ASP A 265 9.42 21.67 2.40
CA ASP A 265 9.86 21.03 1.15
C ASP A 265 10.96 19.98 1.43
N ALA A 266 10.52 18.78 1.83
CA ALA A 266 11.41 17.64 2.01
C ALA A 266 12.06 17.17 0.70
N ASP A 267 11.40 17.39 -0.45
CA ASP A 267 11.90 16.98 -1.76
C ASP A 267 13.23 17.66 -2.09
N SER A 268 13.34 18.95 -1.80
CA SER A 268 14.55 19.74 -2.01
C SER A 268 15.82 19.08 -1.44
N VAL A 269 15.71 18.40 -0.29
CA VAL A 269 16.82 17.70 0.37
C VAL A 269 16.92 16.26 -0.10
N LEU A 270 15.79 15.52 -0.12
CA LEU A 270 15.76 14.09 -0.43
C LEU A 270 16.32 13.79 -1.82
N LYS A 271 15.92 14.55 -2.85
CA LYS A 271 16.35 14.30 -4.24
C LYS A 271 17.86 14.41 -4.44
N THR A 272 18.53 15.25 -3.65
CA THR A 272 19.99 15.42 -3.75
C THR A 272 20.77 14.27 -3.11
N ARG A 273 20.09 13.41 -2.34
CA ARG A 273 20.69 12.35 -1.53
C ARG A 273 20.13 10.97 -1.83
N VAL A 274 19.46 10.80 -2.97
CA VAL A 274 18.89 9.50 -3.40
C VAL A 274 19.94 8.39 -3.54
N HIS A 275 21.22 8.77 -3.68
CA HIS A 275 22.37 7.87 -3.64
C HIS A 275 22.67 7.29 -2.24
N GLU A 276 21.98 7.76 -1.19
CA GLU A 276 22.03 7.20 0.16
C GLU A 276 20.81 6.32 0.45
N TYR A 277 20.87 5.53 1.53
CA TYR A 277 19.79 4.61 1.88
C TYR A 277 18.65 5.32 2.61
N LEU A 278 17.80 5.99 1.85
CA LEU A 278 16.76 6.88 2.36
C LEU A 278 15.45 6.18 2.69
N TYR A 279 15.12 5.06 2.01
CA TYR A 279 13.90 4.29 2.24
C TYR A 279 14.21 2.82 2.46
N PHE A 280 13.36 2.15 3.25
CA PHE A 280 13.46 0.70 3.40
C PHE A 280 13.10 0.00 2.09
N ARG A 281 13.65 -1.20 1.90
CA ARG A 281 13.45 -1.97 0.66
C ARG A 281 12.10 -2.65 0.57
N THR A 282 11.49 -2.99 1.72
CA THR A 282 10.27 -3.80 1.80
C THR A 282 9.20 -3.13 2.65
N ASP A 283 9.42 -1.88 3.01
CA ASP A 283 8.55 -1.08 3.87
C ASP A 283 8.38 0.29 3.20
N HIS A 284 7.19 0.87 3.32
CA HIS A 284 6.84 2.12 2.63
C HIS A 284 7.47 3.35 3.29
N HIS A 285 7.94 3.24 4.53
CA HIS A 285 8.55 4.34 5.27
C HIS A 285 9.99 4.62 4.83
N TRP A 286 10.41 5.86 5.06
CA TRP A 286 11.82 6.24 5.04
C TRP A 286 12.61 5.50 6.13
N THR A 287 13.92 5.41 5.95
CA THR A 287 14.85 5.06 7.04
C THR A 287 15.04 6.26 7.96
N ALA A 288 15.72 6.07 9.10
CA ALA A 288 16.15 7.19 9.94
C ALA A 288 16.96 8.26 9.17
N ARG A 289 17.66 7.86 8.10
CA ARG A 289 18.43 8.78 7.25
C ARG A 289 17.54 9.58 6.31
N GLY A 290 16.50 8.97 5.74
CA GLY A 290 15.46 9.69 4.99
C GLY A 290 14.68 10.66 5.88
N ALA A 291 14.25 10.20 7.06
CA ALA A 291 13.61 11.04 8.07
C ALA A 291 14.50 12.23 8.49
N TRP A 292 15.81 12.01 8.66
CA TRP A 292 16.75 13.09 8.94
C TRP A 292 16.85 14.13 7.81
N CYS A 293 16.71 13.72 6.55
CA CYS A 293 16.68 14.67 5.42
C CYS A 293 15.44 15.57 5.50
N ALA A 294 14.27 15.00 5.81
CA ALA A 294 13.05 15.77 6.01
C ALA A 294 13.13 16.69 7.24
N TYR A 295 13.72 16.21 8.34
CA TYR A 295 14.02 17.03 9.52
C TYR A 295 14.89 18.24 9.18
N LYS A 296 15.93 18.06 8.36
CA LYS A 296 16.77 19.19 7.89
C LYS A 296 16.03 20.17 6.98
N ALA A 297 15.03 19.72 6.25
CA ALA A 297 14.20 20.62 5.45
C ALA A 297 13.27 21.45 6.36
N PHE A 298 12.89 20.90 7.51
CA PHE A 298 12.04 21.56 8.50
C PHE A 298 12.80 22.54 9.41
N ALA A 299 13.97 22.13 9.91
CA ALA A 299 14.75 22.83 10.94
C ALA A 299 15.48 24.07 10.40
#